data_AF-A0A1X7HIL1-F1
#
_entry.id   AF-A0A1X7HIL1-F1
#
_cell.length_a   1.000
_cell.length_b   1.000
_cell.length_c   1.000
_cell.angle_alpha   90.00
_cell.angle_beta   90.00
_cell.angle_gamma   90.00
#
_symmetry.space_group_name_H-M   'P 1'
#
loop_
_entity.id
_entity.type
_entity.pdbx_description
1 polymer ?
#
loop_
_entity_poly.entity_id
_entity_poly.type
_entity_poly.pdbx_seq_one_letter_code
_entity_poly.pdbx_strand_id
1 'polypeptide(L)'
;MTISFGAAGASSSAAESVTPALPAGASAGMLAVLQVVSGHQDDPVPATPSGWTFAGSASGGGGVFGAAAGPRRVTFFVRELVASDTAPTVSIPTGGTGST
;
A
#
# COMPACT_ATOMS: atom_id res chain seq x y z
N MET A 1 -14.40 0.65 24.64
CA MET A 1 -13.04 1.05 24.19
C MET A 1 -13.21 2.14 23.15
N THR A 2 -12.53 3.26 23.31
CA THR A 2 -12.56 4.37 22.34
C THR A 2 -11.40 4.20 21.38
N ILE A 3 -11.67 4.22 20.08
CA ILE A 3 -10.64 4.25 19.04
C ILE A 3 -10.46 5.70 18.63
N SER A 4 -9.21 6.18 18.63
CA SER A 4 -8.86 7.49 18.09
C SER A 4 -8.11 7.29 16.78
N PHE A 5 -8.45 8.08 15.77
CA PHE A 5 -7.77 8.06 14.48
C PHE A 5 -6.62 9.06 14.47
N GLY A 6 -5.47 8.66 13.93
CA GLY A 6 -4.35 9.56 13.65
C GLY A 6 -4.55 10.35 12.36
N ALA A 7 -3.54 11.15 11.98
CA ALA A 7 -3.52 11.81 10.69
C ALA A 7 -3.42 10.78 9.53
N ALA A 8 -3.98 11.13 8.38
CA ALA A 8 -3.74 10.39 7.14
C ALA A 8 -2.37 10.79 6.54
N GLY A 9 -1.71 9.85 5.86
CA GLY A 9 -0.49 10.11 5.10
C GLY A 9 -0.80 10.81 3.77
N ALA A 10 0.23 11.36 3.13
CA ALA A 10 0.13 11.84 1.76
C ALA A 10 0.14 10.65 0.79
N SER A 11 -0.62 10.76 -0.30
CA SER A 11 -0.60 9.73 -1.35
C SER A 11 0.66 9.80 -2.19
N SER A 12 1.11 8.65 -2.68
CA SER A 12 2.27 8.54 -3.56
C SER A 12 1.98 7.54 -4.68
N SER A 13 2.55 7.73 -5.87
CA SER A 13 2.34 6.85 -7.03
C SER A 13 3.63 6.56 -7.77
N ALA A 14 3.79 5.31 -8.20
CA ALA A 14 4.97 4.82 -8.90
C ALA A 14 4.66 3.55 -9.70
N ALA A 15 5.55 3.15 -10.60
CA ALA A 15 5.37 1.95 -11.43
C ALA A 15 5.71 0.65 -10.67
N GLU A 16 6.92 0.59 -10.07
CA GLU A 16 7.50 -0.66 -9.56
C GLU A 16 7.73 -0.66 -8.06
N SER A 17 7.80 0.52 -7.46
CA SER A 17 8.07 0.66 -6.03
C SER A 17 7.47 1.95 -5.51
N VAL A 18 6.62 1.84 -4.49
CA VAL A 18 5.95 2.98 -3.88
C VAL A 18 6.35 3.06 -2.41
N THR A 19 6.83 4.23 -1.99
CA THR A 19 7.36 4.49 -0.64
C THR A 19 6.63 5.69 -0.02
N PRO A 20 5.39 5.51 0.48
CA PRO A 20 4.66 6.60 1.11
C PRO A 20 5.32 7.04 2.41
N ALA A 21 5.33 8.36 2.65
CA ALA A 21 5.74 8.89 3.94
C ALA A 21 4.80 8.42 5.05
N LEU A 22 5.35 8.19 6.24
CA LEU A 22 4.52 7.97 7.44
C LEU A 22 3.68 9.23 7.73
N PRO A 23 2.43 9.06 8.23
CA PRO A 23 1.60 10.21 8.59
C PRO A 23 2.25 11.08 9.66
N ALA A 24 1.98 12.39 9.62
CA ALA A 24 2.46 13.31 10.64
C ALA A 24 1.96 12.89 12.04
N GLY A 25 2.87 12.85 13.02
CA GLY A 25 2.55 12.41 14.38
C GLY A 25 2.49 10.89 14.58
N ALA A 26 2.86 10.09 13.56
CA ALA A 26 3.06 8.66 13.71
C ALA A 26 4.10 8.38 14.81
N SER A 27 3.73 7.57 15.80
CA SER A 27 4.59 7.22 16.92
C SER A 27 4.49 5.73 17.27
N ALA A 28 5.46 5.24 18.04
CA ALA A 28 5.44 3.87 18.52
C ALA A 28 4.12 3.51 19.25
N GLY A 29 3.65 2.28 19.08
CA GLY A 29 2.41 1.76 19.65
C GLY A 29 1.13 2.13 18.88
N MET A 30 1.22 2.93 17.81
CA MET A 30 0.10 3.19 16.92
C MET A 30 -0.06 2.07 15.90
N LEU A 31 -1.30 1.64 15.63
CA LEU A 31 -1.59 0.75 14.51
C LEU A 31 -1.65 1.56 13.21
N ALA A 32 -0.68 1.34 12.32
CA ALA A 32 -0.66 1.90 10.99
C ALA A 32 -1.31 0.94 9.97
N VAL A 33 -2.06 1.50 9.03
CA VAL A 33 -2.65 0.80 7.90
C VAL A 33 -2.12 1.42 6.63
N LEU A 34 -1.53 0.59 5.77
CA LEU A 34 -1.04 0.95 4.45
C LEU A 34 -1.95 0.34 3.40
N GLN A 35 -2.70 1.19 2.70
CA GLN A 35 -3.48 0.80 1.54
C GLN A 35 -2.61 0.97 0.29
N VAL A 36 -2.62 -0.04 -0.57
CA VAL A 36 -1.91 -0.02 -1.85
C VAL A 36 -2.91 -0.39 -2.94
N VAL A 37 -3.09 0.48 -3.90
CA VAL A 37 -3.80 0.20 -5.15
C VAL A 37 -2.75 -0.14 -6.20
N SER A 38 -2.82 -1.33 -6.79
CA SER A 38 -1.97 -1.74 -7.91
C SER A 38 -2.80 -2.09 -9.15
N GLY A 39 -2.18 -2.01 -10.32
CA GLY A 39 -2.75 -2.47 -11.58
C GLY A 39 -1.70 -3.17 -12.43
N HIS A 40 -2.04 -4.35 -12.92
CA HIS A 40 -1.17 -5.20 -13.73
C HIS A 40 -2.01 -6.26 -14.46
N GLN A 41 -1.62 -6.66 -15.67
CA GLN A 41 -2.35 -7.64 -16.49
C GLN A 41 -2.51 -9.01 -15.83
N ASP A 42 -1.45 -9.47 -15.14
CA ASP A 42 -1.43 -10.75 -14.43
C ASP A 42 -1.99 -10.67 -12.99
N ASP A 43 -2.52 -9.51 -12.58
CA ASP A 43 -3.15 -9.27 -11.27
C ASP A 43 -2.38 -9.82 -10.04
N PRO A 44 -1.06 -9.56 -9.92
CA PRO A 44 -0.27 -10.04 -8.80
C PRO A 44 -0.57 -9.24 -7.53
N VAL A 45 -0.40 -9.89 -6.38
CA VAL A 45 -0.45 -9.23 -5.07
C VAL A 45 0.89 -8.52 -4.83
N PRO A 46 0.90 -7.22 -4.47
CA PRO A 46 2.13 -6.52 -4.07
C PRO A 46 2.85 -7.23 -2.93
N ALA A 47 4.17 -7.17 -2.92
CA ALA A 47 4.96 -7.81 -1.87
C ALA A 47 4.75 -7.08 -0.54
N THR A 48 4.59 -7.86 0.54
CA THR A 48 4.48 -7.30 1.89
C THR A 48 5.75 -6.55 2.26
N PRO A 49 5.66 -5.26 2.65
CA PRO A 49 6.82 -4.50 3.11
C PRO A 49 7.48 -5.14 4.33
N SER A 50 8.79 -4.99 4.47
CA SER A 50 9.52 -5.51 5.63
C SER A 50 8.95 -4.96 6.94
N GLY A 51 8.64 -5.85 7.88
CA GLY A 51 8.02 -5.51 9.16
C GLY A 51 6.49 -5.32 9.11
N TRP A 52 5.87 -5.32 7.95
CA TRP A 52 4.42 -5.20 7.84
C TRP A 52 3.76 -6.58 7.74
N THR A 53 2.48 -6.64 8.10
CA THR A 53 1.66 -7.84 8.03
C THR A 53 0.61 -7.65 6.95
N PHE A 54 0.44 -8.65 6.08
CA PHE A 54 -0.66 -8.66 5.10
C PHE A 54 -2.00 -8.81 5.81
N ALA A 55 -2.92 -7.87 5.59
CA ALA A 55 -4.26 -7.88 6.18
C ALA A 55 -5.34 -8.35 5.20
N GLY A 56 -5.14 -8.16 3.89
CA GLY A 56 -6.08 -8.63 2.88
C GLY A 56 -5.87 -7.98 1.51
N SER A 57 -6.46 -8.58 0.48
CA SER A 57 -6.51 -7.96 -0.85
C SER A 57 -7.80 -8.31 -1.58
N ALA A 58 -8.24 -7.43 -2.46
CA ALA A 58 -9.32 -7.66 -3.41
C ALA A 58 -8.92 -7.11 -4.78
N SER A 59 -9.23 -7.83 -5.85
CA SER A 59 -9.05 -7.35 -7.22
C SER A 59 -10.37 -7.33 -7.99
N GLY A 60 -10.47 -6.44 -8.95
CA GLY A 60 -11.65 -6.27 -9.78
C GLY A 60 -11.49 -5.23 -10.89
N GLY A 61 -12.48 -5.18 -11.77
CA GLY A 61 -12.44 -4.36 -12.98
C GLY A 61 -11.56 -4.95 -14.08
N GLY A 62 -11.84 -4.58 -15.33
CA GLY A 62 -11.05 -4.96 -16.50
C GLY A 62 -10.60 -3.71 -17.25
N GLY A 63 -9.29 -3.49 -17.33
CA GLY A 63 -8.72 -2.38 -18.10
C GLY A 63 -9.06 -2.48 -19.60
N VAL A 64 -9.28 -1.32 -20.23
CA VAL A 64 -9.55 -1.17 -21.67
C VAL A 64 -8.24 -0.91 -22.42
N PHE A 65 -8.15 -1.38 -23.67
CA PHE A 65 -6.96 -1.26 -24.53
C PHE A 65 -6.48 0.21 -24.64
N GLY A 66 -5.19 0.46 -24.35
CA GLY A 66 -4.55 1.78 -24.49
C GLY A 66 -4.20 2.52 -23.18
N ALA A 67 -4.59 2.01 -22.01
CA ALA A 67 -4.15 2.53 -20.71
C ALA A 67 -3.96 1.39 -19.72
N ALA A 68 -2.80 1.34 -19.05
CA ALA A 68 -2.40 0.40 -17.98
C ALA A 68 -3.34 -0.81 -17.81
N ALA A 69 -3.10 -1.83 -18.66
CA ALA A 69 -3.95 -2.99 -18.84
C ALA A 69 -3.97 -3.91 -17.61
N GLY A 70 -5.13 -4.51 -17.33
CA GLY A 70 -5.31 -5.50 -16.27
C GLY A 70 -6.28 -5.07 -15.15
N PRO A 71 -6.64 -6.01 -14.25
CA PRO A 71 -7.43 -5.71 -13.07
C PRO A 71 -6.75 -4.71 -12.13
N ARG A 72 -7.56 -3.99 -11.37
CA ARG A 72 -7.08 -3.15 -10.27
C ARG A 72 -7.22 -3.93 -8.97
N ARG A 73 -6.17 -3.92 -8.16
CA ARG A 73 -6.10 -4.59 -6.87
C ARG A 73 -5.93 -3.57 -5.77
N VAL A 74 -6.71 -3.71 -4.70
CA VAL A 74 -6.50 -2.99 -3.45
C VAL A 74 -5.96 -3.99 -2.43
N THR A 75 -4.84 -3.66 -1.82
CA THR A 75 -4.14 -4.48 -0.82
C THR A 75 -3.93 -3.68 0.45
N PHE A 76 -4.16 -4.30 1.61
CA PHE A 76 -3.96 -3.69 2.91
C PHE A 76 -2.83 -4.39 3.65
N PHE A 77 -1.90 -3.59 4.16
CA PHE A 77 -0.86 -4.02 5.09
C PHE A 77 -1.03 -3.29 6.42
N VAL A 78 -0.71 -3.95 7.53
CA VAL A 78 -0.80 -3.36 8.87
C VAL A 78 0.48 -3.54 9.65
N ARG A 79 0.79 -2.59 10.52
CA ARG A 79 1.93 -2.67 11.44
C ARG A 79 1.64 -1.87 12.70
N GLU A 80 1.98 -2.43 13.85
CA GLU A 80 2.14 -1.63 15.08
C GLU A 80 3.50 -0.93 15.00
N LEU A 81 3.47 0.40 14.98
CA LEU A 81 4.68 1.19 14.77
C LEU A 81 5.64 1.04 15.96
N VAL A 82 6.93 1.05 15.67
CA VAL A 82 8.02 1.14 16.64
C VAL A 82 8.81 2.43 16.41
N ALA A 83 9.58 2.85 17.42
CA ALA A 83 10.29 4.14 17.38
C ALA A 83 11.31 4.26 16.23
N SER A 84 11.79 3.13 15.70
CA SER A 84 12.75 3.06 14.59
C SER A 84 12.10 2.85 13.22
N ASP A 85 10.77 2.94 13.11
CA ASP A 85 10.11 2.71 11.83
C ASP A 85 10.41 3.81 10.81
N THR A 86 10.58 3.36 9.58
CA THR A 86 10.81 4.21 8.41
C THR A 86 9.65 4.06 7.44
N ALA A 87 9.58 4.95 6.46
CA ALA A 87 8.58 4.89 5.39
C ALA A 87 8.61 3.50 4.71
N PRO A 88 7.48 2.76 4.68
CA PRO A 88 7.44 1.44 4.08
C PRO A 88 7.65 1.53 2.58
N THR A 89 8.37 0.57 2.01
CA THR A 89 8.49 0.42 0.56
C THR A 89 7.71 -0.82 0.13
N VAL A 90 6.75 -0.62 -0.78
CA VAL A 90 5.97 -1.70 -1.38
C VAL A 90 6.48 -1.93 -2.79
N SER A 91 6.86 -3.17 -3.08
CA SER A 91 7.26 -3.57 -4.43
C SER A 91 6.05 -4.07 -5.21
N ILE A 92 5.91 -3.55 -6.43
CA ILE A 92 4.90 -3.93 -7.41
C ILE A 92 5.65 -4.63 -8.55
N PRO A 93 5.16 -5.78 -9.05
CA PRO A 93 5.80 -6.47 -10.16
C PRO A 93 5.99 -5.56 -11.39
N THR A 94 7.11 -5.79 -12.09
CA THR A 94 7.52 -5.04 -13.28
C THR A 94 6.40 -4.99 -14.32
N GLY A 95 6.15 -3.80 -14.89
CA GLY A 95 5.01 -3.56 -15.78
C GLY A 95 3.73 -3.16 -15.06
N GLY A 96 3.77 -3.03 -13.73
CA GLY A 96 2.67 -2.56 -12.90
C GLY A 96 2.61 -1.05 -12.76
N THR A 97 1.50 -0.59 -12.17
CA THR A 97 1.36 0.74 -11.58
C THR A 97 0.82 0.59 -10.18
N GLY A 98 1.19 1.47 -9.25
CA GLY A 98 0.46 1.57 -8.00
C GLY A 98 0.55 2.90 -7.30
N SER A 99 -0.33 3.04 -6.32
CA SER A 99 -0.53 4.22 -5.52
C SER A 99 -0.98 3.86 -4.11
N THR A 100 -0.69 4.72 -3.15
CA THR A 100 -1.02 4.54 -1.73
C THR A 100 -1.86 5.70 -1.23
#